data_AF-A0A5Q0TTM8-F1
#
_entry.id   AF-A0A5Q0TTM8-F1
#
_cell.length_a   1.000
_cell.length_b   1.000
_cell.length_c   1.000
_cell.angle_alpha   90.00
_cell.angle_beta   90.00
_cell.angle_gamma   90.00
#
_symmetry.space_group_name_H-M   'P 1'
#
loop_
_entity.id
_entity.type
_entity.pdbx_description
1 polymer ?
#
loop_
_entity_poly.entity_id
_entity_poly.type
_entity_poly.pdbx_seq_one_letter_code
_entity_poly.pdbx_strand_id
1 'polypeptide(L)' 'MDSDILRTLDEEIRELLTLVHEIKIELACENDCKEKIDKALFLSQQIFADLYHLRDEHE' A
#
# COMPACT_ATOMS: atom_id res chain seq x y z
N MET A 1 14.56 15.62 5.04
CA MET A 1 13.84 14.49 5.64
C MET A 1 12.79 13.98 4.68
N ASP A 2 12.13 14.88 3.94
CA ASP A 2 11.02 14.60 3.01
C ASP A 2 11.36 13.59 1.91
N SER A 3 12.62 13.54 1.45
CA SER A 3 13.01 12.61 0.37
C SER A 3 12.95 11.14 0.77
N ASP A 4 13.14 10.81 2.05
CA ASP A 4 13.07 9.43 2.51
C ASP A 4 11.62 8.98 2.64
N ILE A 5 10.73 9.84 3.17
CA ILE A 5 9.29 9.55 3.27
C ILE A 5 8.67 9.42 1.88
N LEU A 6 8.99 10.33 0.95
CA LEU A 6 8.49 10.24 -0.43
C LEU A 6 8.97 8.97 -1.15
N ARG A 7 10.19 8.51 -0.87
CA ARG A 7 10.70 7.25 -1.42
C ARG A 7 9.97 6.05 -0.82
N THR A 8 9.79 6.02 0.51
CA THR A 8 9.02 4.98 1.19
C THR A 8 7.60 4.92 0.64
N LEU A 9 6.95 6.06 0.46
CA LEU A 9 5.60 6.13 -0.11
C LEU A 9 5.53 5.54 -1.53
N ASP A 10 6.51 5.83 -2.40
CA ASP A 10 6.59 5.25 -3.74
C ASP A 10 6.79 3.72 -3.69
N GLU A 11 7.63 3.23 -2.78
CA GLU A 11 7.84 1.79 -2.56
C GLU A 11 6.54 1.10 -2.08
N GLU A 12 5.86 1.68 -1.09
CA GLU A 12 4.60 1.17 -0.55
C GLU A 12 3.46 1.18 -1.58
N ILE A 13 3.35 2.23 -2.40
CA ILE A 13 2.34 2.31 -3.47
C ILE A 13 2.58 1.21 -4.52
N ARG A 14 3.85 0.95 -4.89
CA ARG A 14 4.21 -0.12 -5.83
C ARG A 14 3.95 -1.50 -5.24
N GLU A 15 4.22 -1.69 -3.96
CA GLU A 15 3.89 -2.94 -3.27
C GLU A 15 2.37 -3.15 -3.22
N LEU A 16 1.58 -2.11 -2.92
CA LEU A 16 0.12 -2.19 -2.92
C LEU A 16 -0.42 -2.56 -4.30
N LEU A 17 0.08 -1.93 -5.37
CA LEU A 17 -0.30 -2.27 -6.74
C LEU A 17 -0.01 -3.74 -7.07
N THR A 18 1.14 -4.25 -6.62
CA THR A 18 1.53 -5.65 -6.80
C THR A 18 0.58 -6.58 -6.06
N LEU A 19 0.28 -6.30 -4.79
CA LEU A 19 -0.66 -7.10 -3.99
C LEU A 19 -2.06 -7.14 -4.62
N VAL A 20 -2.57 -6.01 -5.12
CA VAL A 20 -3.87 -5.96 -5.79
C VAL A 20 -3.88 -6.84 -7.05
N HIS A 21 -2.81 -6.85 -7.83
CA HIS A 21 -2.68 -7.74 -8.99
C HIS A 21 -2.66 -9.22 -8.58
N GLU A 22 -1.91 -9.58 -7.54
CA GLU A 22 -1.86 -10.95 -7.04
C GLU A 22 -3.21 -11.43 -6.50
N ILE A 23 -3.89 -10.61 -5.70
CA ILE A 23 -5.24 -10.91 -5.18
C ILE A 23 -6.21 -11.16 -6.34
N LYS A 24 -6.17 -10.32 -7.38
CA LYS A 24 -7.02 -10.49 -8.56
C LYS A 24 -6.77 -11.83 -9.24
N ILE A 25 -5.50 -12.24 -9.38
CA ILE A 25 -5.13 -13.52 -9.99
C ILE A 25 -5.61 -14.68 -9.10
N GLU A 26 -5.38 -14.61 -7.79
CA GLU A 26 -5.81 -15.65 -6.85
C GLU A 26 -7.31 -15.85 -6.84
N LEU A 27 -8.08 -14.76 -6.81
CA LEU A 27 -9.54 -14.82 -6.94
C LEU A 27 -9.98 -15.46 -8.25
N ALA A 28 -9.30 -15.16 -9.37
CA ALA A 28 -9.60 -15.79 -10.66
C ALA A 28 -9.24 -17.28 -10.69
N CYS A 29 -8.29 -17.71 -9.85
CA CYS A 29 -7.91 -19.11 -9.68
C CYS A 29 -8.67 -19.83 -8.55
N GLU A 30 -9.66 -19.19 -7.93
CA GLU A 30 -10.41 -19.72 -6.76
C GLU A 30 -9.51 -20.08 -5.56
N ASN A 31 -8.37 -19.40 -5.43
CA ASN A 31 -7.45 -19.56 -4.30
C ASN A 31 -7.87 -18.66 -3.12
N ASP A 32 -7.53 -19.09 -1.89
CA ASP A 32 -7.68 -18.23 -0.71
C ASP A 32 -6.67 -17.08 -0.77
N CYS A 33 -7.20 -15.86 -0.74
CA CYS A 33 -6.43 -14.62 -0.81
C CYS A 33 -6.64 -13.73 0.42
N LYS A 34 -7.24 -14.25 1.50
CA LYS A 34 -7.59 -13.46 2.69
C LYS A 34 -6.39 -12.72 3.27
N GLU A 35 -5.26 -13.41 3.44
CA GLU A 35 -4.04 -12.82 3.99
C GLU A 35 -3.52 -11.66 3.13
N LYS A 36 -3.59 -11.79 1.80
CA LYS A 36 -3.17 -10.73 0.88
C LYS A 36 -4.12 -9.53 0.92
N ILE A 37 -5.42 -9.78 1.06
CA ILE A 37 -6.42 -8.71 1.26
C ILE A 37 -6.12 -7.95 2.56
N ASP A 38 -5.90 -8.67 3.66
CA ASP A 38 -5.59 -8.07 4.96
C ASP A 38 -4.29 -7.25 4.90
N LYS A 39 -3.26 -7.77 4.21
CA LYS A 39 -2.00 -7.04 3.97
C LYS A 39 -2.20 -5.79 3.11
N ALA A 40 -2.97 -5.89 2.03
CA ALA A 40 -3.26 -4.74 1.16
C ALA A 40 -4.04 -3.64 1.91
N LEU A 41 -4.98 -4.03 2.77
CA LEU A 41 -5.72 -3.10 3.61
C LEU A 41 -4.79 -2.39 4.60
N PHE A 42 -3.93 -3.14 5.30
CA PHE A 42 -2.95 -2.56 6.21
C PHE A 42 -2.02 -1.57 5.51
N LEU A 43 -1.46 -1.95 4.36
CA LEU A 43 -0.57 -1.09 3.58
C LEU A 43 -1.27 0.19 3.10
N SER A 44 -2.54 0.10 2.69
CA SER A 44 -3.33 1.29 2.32
C SER A 44 -3.52 2.28 3.47
N GLN A 45 -3.62 1.79 4.71
CA GLN A 45 -3.73 2.62 5.90
C GLN A 45 -2.40 3.31 6.25
N GLN A 46 -1.27 2.62 6.02
CA GLN A 46 0.07 3.22 6.20
C GLN A 46 0.29 4.36 5.21
N ILE A 47 0.07 4.11 3.90
CA ILE A 47 0.18 5.14 2.85
C ILE A 47 -0.71 6.35 3.19
N PHE A 48 -1.93 6.10 3.68
CA PHE A 48 -2.82 7.17 4.11
C PHE A 48 -2.23 8.00 5.26
N ALA A 49 -1.68 7.36 6.30
CA ALA A 49 -1.07 8.06 7.42
C ALA A 49 0.16 8.89 6.98
N ASP A 50 1.01 8.33 6.13
CA ASP A 50 2.21 9.00 5.62
C ASP A 50 1.88 10.20 4.74
N LEU A 51 0.83 10.11 3.91
CA LEU A 51 0.32 11.25 3.15
C LEU A 51 -0.20 12.38 4.04
N TYR A 52 -0.89 12.05 5.13
CA TYR A 52 -1.34 13.04 6.10
C TYR A 52 -0.16 13.73 6.79
N HIS A 53 0.83 12.94 7.18
CA HIS A 53 2.04 13.47 7.79
C HIS A 53 2.78 14.44 6.86
N LEU A 54 2.98 14.06 5.59
CA LEU A 54 3.58 14.93 4.58
C LEU A 54 2.78 16.21 4.34
N ARG A 55 1.45 16.14 4.32
CA ARG A 55 0.61 17.35 4.18
C ARG A 55 0.84 18.32 5.33
N ASP A 56 0.80 17.82 6.57
CA ASP A 56 0.89 18.65 7.77
C ASP A 56 2.30 19.26 7.96
N GLU A 57 3.35 18.66 7.39
CA GLU A 57 4.71 19.24 7.36
C GLU A 57 4.89 20.37 6.32
N HIS A 58 3.94 20.52 5.39
CA HIS A 58 3.98 21.53 4.32
C HIS A 58 2.99 22.70 4.53
N GLU A 59 2.28 22.76 5.66
CA GLU A 59 1.44 23.90 6.11
C GLU A 59 2.18 24.82 7.10
#